data_AF-A0A833J1D6-F1
#
_entry.id   AF-A0A833J1D6-F1
#
_cell.length_a   1.000
_cell.length_b   1.000
_cell.length_c   1.000
_cell.angle_alpha   90.00
_cell.angle_beta   90.00
_cell.angle_gamma   90.00
#
_symmetry.space_group_name_H-M   'P 1'
#
loop_
_entity.id
_entity.type
_entity.pdbx_description
1 polymer ?
#
loop_
_entity_poly.entity_id
_entity_poly.type
_entity_poly.pdbx_seq_one_letter_code
_entity_poly.pdbx_strand_id
1 'polypeptide(L)' 'MPPLRTAGTMIASDALMQGQREVVIVHDGATYRLRVTSNNKLILTK' A
#
# COMPACT_ATOMS: atom_id res chain seq x y z
N MET A 1 4.90 22.51 -22.78
CA MET A 1 3.94 22.10 -21.72
C MET A 1 4.64 21.09 -20.84
N PRO A 2 4.88 21.33 -19.55
CA PRO A 2 5.45 20.30 -18.69
C PRO A 2 4.39 19.20 -18.45
N PRO A 3 4.78 17.92 -18.36
CA PRO A 3 3.83 16.88 -17.98
C PRO A 3 3.32 17.18 -16.57
N LEU A 4 1.99 17.17 -16.39
CA LEU A 4 1.40 17.15 -15.05
C LEU A 4 1.91 15.90 -14.36
N ARG A 5 2.73 16.08 -13.33
CA ARG A 5 3.07 15.01 -12.41
C ARG A 5 1.74 14.55 -11.82
N THR A 6 1.29 13.34 -12.16
CA THR A 6 0.16 12.71 -11.49
C THR A 6 0.55 12.67 -10.02
N ALA A 7 0.03 13.58 -9.22
CA ALA A 7 0.16 13.51 -7.78
C ALA A 7 -0.53 12.21 -7.40
N GLY A 8 0.26 11.19 -7.05
CA GLY A 8 -0.28 9.88 -6.68
C GLY A 8 -1.32 10.08 -5.58
N THR A 9 -2.44 9.37 -5.69
CA THR A 9 -3.49 9.41 -4.67
C THR A 9 -2.88 9.01 -3.32
N MET A 10 -2.87 9.93 -2.36
CA MET A 10 -2.48 9.62 -0.99
C MET A 10 -3.61 8.85 -0.32
N ILE A 11 -3.30 7.68 0.22
CA ILE A 11 -4.26 6.83 0.94
C ILE A 11 -3.69 6.59 2.33
N ALA A 12 -4.52 6.78 3.36
CA ALA A 12 -4.14 6.47 4.73
C ALA A 12 -3.94 4.96 4.90
N SER A 13 -2.92 4.56 5.67
CA SER A 13 -2.65 3.16 5.99
C SER A 13 -3.86 2.45 6.58
N ASP A 14 -4.58 3.13 7.47
CA ASP A 14 -5.79 2.59 8.12
C ASP A 14 -6.91 2.29 7.14
N ALA A 15 -7.06 3.13 6.10
CA ALA A 15 -8.02 2.89 5.04
C ALA A 15 -7.65 1.69 4.17
N LEU A 16 -6.34 1.51 3.92
CA LEU A 16 -5.80 0.38 3.18
C LEU A 16 -5.90 -0.94 3.97
N MET A 17 -5.71 -0.86 5.28
CA MET A 17 -5.70 -2.01 6.19
C MET A 17 -7.11 -2.45 6.61
N GLN A 18 -8.11 -1.58 6.56
CA GLN A 18 -9.50 -1.86 6.96
C GLN A 18 -9.62 -2.50 8.37
N GLY A 19 -8.80 -2.05 9.32
CA GLY A 19 -8.75 -2.61 10.67
C GLY A 19 -7.99 -3.93 10.81
N GLN A 20 -7.37 -4.43 9.74
CA GLN A 20 -6.44 -5.56 9.76
C GLN A 20 -4.99 -5.06 9.98
N ARG A 21 -4.06 -5.98 10.26
CA ARG A 21 -2.62 -5.66 10.32
C ARG A 21 -1.87 -6.04 9.05
N GLU A 22 -2.57 -6.65 8.10
CA GLU A 22 -2.07 -7.09 6.81
C GLU A 22 -3.19 -6.99 5.76
N VAL A 23 -2.84 -6.62 4.54
CA VAL A 23 -3.71 -6.65 3.36
C VAL A 23 -2.98 -7.31 2.20
N VAL A 24 -3.73 -8.02 1.37
CA VAL A 24 -3.22 -8.66 0.17
C VAL A 24 -3.56 -7.77 -1.04
N ILE A 25 -2.54 -7.45 -1.82
CA ILE A 25 -2.63 -6.62 -3.02
C ILE A 25 -2.33 -7.50 -4.22
N VAL A 26 -3.25 -7.56 -5.17
CA VAL A 26 -3.00 -8.22 -6.46
C VAL A 26 -2.56 -7.16 -7.45
N HIS A 27 -1.35 -7.31 -7.99
CA HIS A 27 -0.79 -6.39 -8.96
C HIS A 27 -0.02 -7.17 -10.03
N ASP A 28 -0.32 -6.90 -11.30
CA ASP A 28 0.32 -7.56 -12.45
C ASP A 28 0.24 -9.11 -12.40
N GLY A 29 -0.87 -9.64 -11.88
CA GLY A 29 -1.06 -11.08 -11.68
C GLY A 29 -0.23 -11.70 -10.53
N ALA A 30 0.59 -10.90 -9.87
CA ALA A 30 1.30 -11.29 -8.66
C ALA A 30 0.52 -10.86 -7.41
N THR A 31 0.67 -11.65 -6.36
CA THR A 31 0.16 -11.32 -5.04
C THR A 31 1.26 -10.64 -4.25
N TYR A 32 0.90 -9.61 -3.51
CA TYR A 32 1.77 -8.91 -2.58
C TYR A 32 1.06 -8.80 -1.24
N ARG A 33 1.82 -8.82 -0.15
CA ARG A 33 1.32 -8.67 1.22
C ARG A 33 1.89 -7.38 1.77
N LEU A 34 1.00 -6.43 2.02
CA LEU A 34 1.33 -5.21 2.74
C LEU A 34 0.98 -5.45 4.22
N ARG A 35 1.93 -5.22 5.11
CA ARG A 35 1.81 -5.52 6.54
C ARG A 35 2.30 -4.34 7.37
N VAL A 36 1.65 -4.10 8.53
CA VAL A 36 2.18 -3.19 9.55
C VAL A 36 3.11 -3.96 10.49
N THR A 37 4.34 -3.47 10.63
CA THR A 37 5.33 -4.01 11.58
C THR A 37 5.11 -3.45 12.99
N SER A 38 5.72 -4.08 14.00
CA SER A 38 5.66 -3.61 15.39
C SER A 38 6.23 -2.20 15.59
N ASN A 39 7.12 -1.74 14.69
CA ASN A 39 7.68 -0.38 14.69
C ASN A 39 6.84 0.61 13.88
N ASN A 40 5.57 0.30 13.63
CA ASN A 40 4.63 1.15 12.90
C ASN A 40 5.05 1.47 11.44
N LYS A 41 5.94 0.65 10.85
CA LYS A 41 6.33 0.75 9.43
C LYS A 41 5.54 -0.23 8.59
N LEU A 42 5.24 0.15 7.36
CA LEU A 42 4.66 -0.73 6.35
C LEU A 42 5.77 -1.53 5.65
N ILE A 43 5.56 -2.83 5.50
CA ILE A 43 6.40 -3.70 4.69
C ILE A 43 5.56 -4.35 3.60
N LEU A 44 6.04 -4.28 2.35
CA LEU A 44 5.44 -4.97 1.21
C LEU A 44 6.32 -6.17 0.87
N THR A 45 5.75 -7.36 0.88
CA THR A 45 6.40 -8.60 0.43
C THR A 45 5.64 -9.16 -0.77
N LYS A 46 6.32 -9.90 -1.63
CA LYS A 46 5.67 -10.72 -2.67
C LYS A 46 5.20 -12.04 -2.07
#